data_AF-A2FGP3-F1
#
_entry.id   AF-A2FGP3-F1
#
_cell.length_a   1.000
_cell.length_b   1.000
_cell.length_c   1.000
_cell.angle_alpha   90.00
_cell.angle_beta   90.00
_cell.angle_gamma   90.00
#
_symmetry.space_group_name_H-M   'P 1'
#
loop_
_entity.id
_entity.type
_entity.pdbx_description
1 polymer ?
#
loop_
_entity_poly.entity_id
_entity_poly.type
_entity_poly.pdbx_seq_one_letter_code
_entity_poly.pdbx_strand_id
1 'polypeptide(L)'
;MNDQEQHFDEVFPSGVVMRSGLTDRIVNSNICNLGINSAIWKFLLYICGQSEDSVLTEENWINIVKEKRNLYQQYQEEFKEVPKESYQQIIEAAERDNERNRGELTTQEQLDMANMMIYMYFHKHNLTIDDYFQEFAIYAAELVYIYSKEMTTTPDPENPNGYQIIFDKNFIEADVYWSFEAELKVLAPLCDQRDNRNVINAFTDKIYQSVTDKASGVALERIKDLEMDVGSYFLKIWIRNLFGNIFENPEEVYTFIFASFPKTDFISNLAWICFHEGLFHPDVEKNIREILLKSKFDPLLLRRAFKKTMPNQYGNISKDLGAFLSSITESIETQYREVIVKNLKALNNAILSFSGLGKRN
;
A
#
# COMPACT_ATOMS: atom_id res chain seq x y z
N MET A 1 -10.63 -19.02 26.61
CA MET A 1 -9.90 -18.08 25.75
C MET A 1 -10.43 -18.24 24.35
N ASN A 2 -10.86 -17.14 23.73
CA ASN A 2 -11.08 -17.14 22.28
C ASN A 2 -9.70 -17.12 21.58
N ASP A 3 -9.63 -17.53 20.31
CA ASP A 3 -8.35 -17.62 19.59
C ASP A 3 -7.62 -16.27 19.52
N GLN A 4 -8.37 -15.16 19.44
CA GLN A 4 -7.81 -13.80 19.38
C GLN A 4 -7.12 -13.38 20.69
N GLU A 5 -7.68 -13.74 21.85
CA GLU A 5 -7.11 -13.53 23.19
C GLU A 5 -5.82 -14.34 23.35
N GLN A 6 -5.79 -15.59 22.87
CA GLN A 6 -4.57 -16.38 22.85
C GLN A 6 -3.48 -15.74 21.98
N HIS A 7 -3.82 -15.32 20.77
CA HIS A 7 -2.86 -14.64 19.90
C HIS A 7 -2.37 -13.32 20.52
N PHE A 8 -3.25 -12.60 21.20
CA PHE A 8 -2.90 -11.38 21.92
C PHE A 8 -1.86 -11.69 23.02
N ASP A 9 -2.10 -12.69 23.87
CA ASP A 9 -1.16 -13.09 24.92
C ASP A 9 0.17 -13.62 24.37
N GLU A 10 0.14 -14.29 23.21
CA GLU A 10 1.35 -14.75 22.51
C GLU A 10 2.20 -13.58 22.02
N VAL A 11 1.59 -12.52 21.48
CA VAL A 11 2.31 -11.33 20.97
C VAL A 11 2.70 -10.37 22.10
N PHE A 12 1.88 -10.22 23.13
CA PHE A 12 2.05 -9.31 24.26
C PHE A 12 2.22 -10.06 25.60
N PRO A 13 3.22 -10.98 25.73
CA PRO A 13 3.30 -11.86 26.90
C PRO A 13 3.59 -11.07 28.17
N SER A 14 2.84 -11.39 29.24
CA SER A 14 2.95 -10.71 30.54
C SER A 14 2.68 -9.21 30.48
N GLY A 15 2.08 -8.72 29.39
CA GLY A 15 1.74 -7.33 29.15
C GLY A 15 2.93 -6.37 29.09
N VAL A 16 4.17 -6.88 29.08
CA VAL A 16 5.39 -6.08 28.93
C VAL A 16 5.88 -6.15 27.49
N VAL A 17 5.89 -5.01 26.81
CA VAL A 17 6.36 -4.94 25.42
C VAL A 17 7.36 -3.80 25.21
N MET A 18 8.43 -4.14 24.51
CA MET A 18 9.38 -3.20 23.91
C MET A 18 9.04 -3.08 22.42
N ARG A 19 9.11 -1.86 21.86
CA ARG A 19 8.89 -1.63 20.42
C ARG A 19 9.79 -2.52 19.57
N SER A 20 11.09 -2.59 19.88
CA SER A 20 12.05 -3.45 19.18
C SER A 20 11.67 -4.92 19.24
N GLY A 21 11.26 -5.43 20.41
CA GLY A 21 10.81 -6.81 20.57
C GLY A 21 9.52 -7.12 19.79
N LEU A 22 8.60 -6.16 19.69
CA LEU A 22 7.41 -6.30 18.85
C LEU A 22 7.77 -6.26 17.36
N THR A 23 8.64 -5.34 16.94
CA THR A 23 9.15 -5.27 15.57
C THR A 23 9.85 -6.57 15.17
N ASP A 24 10.70 -7.13 16.03
CA ASP A 24 11.36 -8.41 15.77
C ASP A 24 10.34 -9.54 15.63
N ARG A 25 9.27 -9.56 16.43
CA ARG A 25 8.19 -10.53 16.26
C ARG A 25 7.47 -10.33 14.94
N ILE A 26 7.07 -9.10 14.60
CA ILE A 26 6.43 -8.78 13.30
C ILE A 26 7.29 -9.30 12.14
N VAL A 27 8.61 -9.06 12.20
CA VAL A 27 9.55 -9.46 11.16
C VAL A 27 9.84 -10.96 11.15
N ASN A 28 9.70 -11.69 12.26
CA ASN A 28 10.08 -13.11 12.30
C ASN A 28 8.88 -14.07 12.42
N SER A 29 7.65 -13.57 12.51
CA SER A 29 6.46 -14.40 12.77
C SER A 29 5.24 -13.95 11.96
N ASN A 30 4.26 -14.84 11.82
CA ASN A 30 3.08 -14.63 10.98
C ASN A 30 1.97 -13.81 11.67
N ILE A 31 2.34 -12.76 12.40
CA ILE A 31 1.38 -12.14 13.34
C ILE A 31 0.29 -11.33 12.64
N CYS A 32 0.52 -10.88 11.41
CA CYS A 32 -0.46 -10.11 10.63
C CYS A 32 -1.75 -10.89 10.33
N ASN A 33 -1.72 -12.23 10.39
CA ASN A 33 -2.87 -13.09 10.14
C ASN A 33 -3.61 -13.51 11.42
N LEU A 34 -3.20 -13.02 12.58
CA LEU A 34 -3.74 -13.46 13.87
C LEU A 34 -5.01 -12.71 14.28
N GLY A 35 -5.45 -11.72 13.50
CA GLY A 35 -6.62 -10.90 13.80
C GLY A 35 -6.42 -9.96 14.98
N ILE A 36 -5.19 -9.46 15.17
CA ILE A 36 -4.82 -8.53 16.25
C ILE A 36 -4.06 -7.31 15.72
N ASN A 37 -4.21 -6.99 14.43
CA ASN A 37 -3.53 -5.86 13.79
C ASN A 37 -3.92 -4.54 14.45
N SER A 38 -5.19 -4.37 14.84
CA SER A 38 -5.67 -3.21 15.59
C SER A 38 -4.90 -3.01 16.89
N ALA A 39 -4.61 -4.07 17.67
CA ALA A 39 -3.74 -3.96 18.83
C ALA A 39 -2.31 -3.56 18.44
N ILE A 40 -1.70 -4.30 17.50
CA ILE A 40 -0.33 -4.02 17.02
C ILE A 40 -0.18 -2.57 16.55
N TRP A 41 -1.15 -2.05 15.80
CA TRP A 41 -1.13 -0.70 15.25
C TRP A 41 -1.29 0.36 16.35
N LYS A 42 -2.19 0.18 17.34
CA LYS A 42 -2.24 1.07 18.53
C LYS A 42 -0.88 1.13 19.22
N PHE A 43 -0.25 -0.04 19.38
CA PHE A 43 1.07 -0.16 20.00
C PHE A 43 2.14 0.62 19.24
N LEU A 44 2.24 0.40 17.93
CA LEU A 44 3.25 1.01 17.08
C LEU A 44 3.01 2.50 16.82
N LEU A 45 1.74 2.94 16.75
CA LEU A 45 1.41 4.30 16.32
C LEU A 45 1.36 5.29 17.49
N TYR A 46 0.65 4.97 18.58
CA TYR A 46 0.43 5.96 19.64
C TYR A 46 0.67 5.51 21.08
N ILE A 47 0.88 4.23 21.36
CA ILE A 47 1.28 3.75 22.71
C ILE A 47 2.80 3.84 22.88
N CYS A 48 3.58 3.17 22.02
CA CYS A 48 5.04 3.24 22.08
C CYS A 48 5.59 4.54 21.45
N GLY A 49 4.76 5.21 20.63
CA GLY A 49 5.16 6.40 19.88
C GLY A 49 6.50 6.19 19.14
N GLN A 50 7.27 7.27 19.03
CA GLN A 50 8.61 7.25 18.41
C GLN A 50 9.75 6.83 19.35
N SER A 51 9.44 6.36 20.57
CA SER A 51 10.49 5.93 21.50
C SER A 51 10.85 4.46 21.26
N GLU A 52 12.05 4.19 20.75
CA GLU A 52 12.53 2.81 20.53
C GLU A 52 12.79 2.05 21.85
N ASP A 53 13.03 2.77 22.96
CA ASP A 53 13.56 2.23 24.21
C ASP A 53 12.55 2.14 25.37
N SER A 54 11.27 2.51 25.16
CA SER A 54 10.29 2.46 26.24
C SER A 54 9.81 1.02 26.49
N VAL A 55 10.10 0.50 27.67
CA VAL A 55 9.44 -0.70 28.22
C VAL A 55 8.11 -0.27 28.83
N LEU A 56 6.99 -0.75 28.28
CA LEU A 56 5.67 -0.46 28.82
C LEU A 56 5.08 -1.72 29.46
N THR A 57 4.59 -1.59 30.69
CA THR A 57 3.82 -2.62 31.39
C THR A 57 2.36 -2.60 30.93
N GLU A 58 1.62 -3.67 31.22
CA GLU A 58 0.19 -3.80 30.91
C GLU A 58 -0.61 -2.56 31.30
N GLU A 59 -0.45 -2.20 32.56
CA GLU A 59 -1.09 -1.07 33.19
C GLU A 59 -0.77 0.24 32.46
N ASN A 60 0.49 0.46 32.06
CA ASN A 60 0.91 1.70 31.42
C ASN A 60 0.19 1.91 30.09
N TRP A 61 0.15 0.91 29.23
CA TRP A 61 -0.44 1.09 27.91
C TRP A 61 -1.97 1.02 27.94
N ILE A 62 -2.58 0.29 28.88
CA ILE A 62 -4.02 0.40 29.17
C ILE A 62 -4.38 1.83 29.58
N ASN A 63 -3.57 2.45 30.45
CA ASN A 63 -3.81 3.82 30.89
C ASN A 63 -3.70 4.82 29.73
N ILE A 64 -2.72 4.65 28.83
CA ILE A 64 -2.60 5.46 27.62
C ILE A 64 -3.85 5.33 26.73
N VAL A 65 -4.33 4.11 26.50
CA VAL A 65 -5.53 3.89 25.67
C VAL A 65 -6.77 4.53 26.31
N LYS A 66 -6.96 4.37 27.62
CA LYS A 66 -8.07 5.03 28.36
C LYS A 66 -7.98 6.55 28.28
N GLU A 67 -6.78 7.12 28.46
CA GLU A 67 -6.55 8.56 28.34
C GLU A 67 -6.93 9.04 26.93
N LYS A 68 -6.48 8.36 25.88
CA LYS A 68 -6.81 8.68 24.49
C LYS A 68 -8.31 8.61 24.23
N ARG A 69 -9.00 7.57 24.70
CA ARG A 69 -10.46 7.45 24.58
C ARG A 69 -11.21 8.58 25.28
N ASN A 70 -10.78 8.95 26.48
CA ASN A 70 -11.35 10.08 27.22
C ASN A 70 -11.11 11.41 26.48
N LEU A 71 -9.90 11.62 25.94
CA LEU A 71 -9.58 12.80 25.14
C LEU A 71 -10.42 12.87 23.86
N TYR A 72 -10.67 11.73 23.21
CA TYR A 72 -11.55 11.67 22.04
C TYR A 72 -12.99 12.08 22.39
N GLN A 73 -13.53 11.62 23.52
CA GLN A 73 -14.86 12.02 23.97
C GLN A 73 -14.96 13.53 24.24
N GLN A 74 -13.96 14.11 24.90
CA GLN A 74 -13.88 15.56 25.09
C GLN A 74 -13.88 16.29 23.75
N TYR A 75 -13.07 15.81 22.81
CA TYR A 75 -12.95 16.40 21.49
C TYR A 75 -14.24 16.26 20.66
N GLN A 76 -14.98 15.15 20.77
CA GLN A 76 -16.29 15.00 20.14
C GLN A 76 -17.31 16.03 20.65
N GLU A 77 -17.30 16.34 21.95
CA GLU A 77 -18.19 17.37 22.50
C GLU A 77 -17.84 18.77 21.98
N GLU A 78 -16.55 19.12 21.91
CA GLU A 78 -16.09 20.37 21.30
C GLU A 78 -16.51 20.47 19.82
N PHE A 79 -16.47 19.35 19.11
CA PHE A 79 -16.76 19.26 17.70
C PHE A 79 -18.24 19.45 17.34
N LYS A 80 -19.17 19.11 18.25
CA LYS A 80 -20.62 19.28 18.03
C LYS A 80 -21.02 20.74 17.81
N GLU A 81 -20.23 21.68 18.34
CA GLU A 81 -20.48 23.12 18.25
C GLU A 81 -19.96 23.74 16.94
N VAL A 82 -19.27 22.96 16.10
CA VAL A 82 -18.65 23.46 14.86
C VAL A 82 -19.64 23.39 13.69
N PRO A 83 -19.92 24.51 13.00
CA PRO A 83 -20.80 24.51 11.84
C PRO A 83 -20.23 23.64 10.72
N LYS A 84 -20.98 22.61 10.32
CA LYS A 84 -20.60 21.67 9.25
C LYS A 84 -20.31 22.37 7.93
N GLU A 85 -20.93 23.52 7.69
CA GLU A 85 -20.74 24.34 6.49
C GLU A 85 -19.29 24.78 6.30
N SER A 86 -18.52 24.93 7.39
CA SER A 86 -17.11 25.33 7.36
C SER A 86 -16.21 24.27 6.73
N TYR A 87 -16.66 23.02 6.70
CA TYR A 87 -15.90 21.86 6.21
C TYR A 87 -16.65 21.07 5.14
N GLN A 88 -17.75 21.61 4.61
CA GLN A 88 -18.61 20.93 3.63
C GLN A 88 -17.82 20.42 2.42
N GLN A 89 -16.86 21.20 1.91
CA GLN A 89 -16.00 20.79 0.79
C GLN A 89 -15.11 19.60 1.13
N ILE A 90 -14.61 19.51 2.37
CA ILE A 90 -13.78 18.41 2.84
C ILE A 90 -14.63 17.16 3.02
N ILE A 91 -15.83 17.30 3.58
CA ILE A 91 -16.80 16.20 3.70
C ILE A 91 -17.13 15.63 2.32
N GLU A 92 -17.47 16.47 1.35
CA GLU A 92 -17.77 16.04 -0.03
C GLU A 92 -16.57 15.41 -0.74
N ALA A 93 -15.35 15.85 -0.44
CA ALA A 93 -14.13 15.25 -0.97
C ALA A 93 -13.87 13.86 -0.37
N ALA A 94 -13.94 13.75 0.95
CA ALA A 94 -13.79 12.50 1.69
C ALA A 94 -14.85 11.46 1.29
N GLU A 95 -16.11 11.85 1.19
CA GLU A 95 -17.21 10.99 0.77
C GLU A 95 -16.95 10.41 -0.63
N ARG A 96 -16.61 11.28 -1.59
CA ARG A 96 -16.33 10.88 -2.98
C ARG A 96 -15.17 9.88 -3.08
N ASP A 97 -14.12 10.08 -2.29
CA ASP A 97 -12.93 9.24 -2.35
C ASP A 97 -13.11 7.93 -1.56
N ASN A 98 -13.76 7.96 -0.40
CA ASN A 98 -14.13 6.75 0.33
C ASN A 98 -15.16 5.90 -0.42
N GLU A 99 -16.09 6.51 -1.16
CA GLU A 99 -17.00 5.80 -2.06
C GLU A 99 -16.27 5.07 -3.20
N ARG A 100 -15.11 5.57 -3.64
CA ARG A 100 -14.27 4.86 -4.62
C ARG A 100 -13.53 3.69 -3.98
N ASN A 101 -13.24 3.78 -2.69
CA ASN A 101 -12.58 2.75 -1.89
C ASN A 101 -13.57 1.77 -1.22
N ARG A 102 -14.87 1.80 -1.59
CA ARG A 102 -15.94 0.99 -0.98
C ARG A 102 -15.72 -0.53 -0.96
N GLY A 103 -14.73 -1.04 -1.69
CA GLY A 103 -14.36 -2.46 -1.64
C GLY A 103 -14.01 -2.93 -0.23
N GLU A 104 -13.46 -2.04 0.60
CA GLU A 104 -13.06 -2.34 1.98
C GLU A 104 -14.15 -1.96 3.00
N LEU A 105 -14.88 -0.87 2.75
CA LEU A 105 -15.95 -0.39 3.65
C LEU A 105 -17.30 -1.04 3.31
N THR A 106 -17.68 -2.03 4.11
CA THR A 106 -18.85 -2.89 3.84
C THR A 106 -20.19 -2.30 4.31
N THR A 107 -20.18 -1.31 5.21
CA THR A 107 -21.41 -0.70 5.75
C THR A 107 -21.40 0.82 5.65
N GLN A 108 -22.58 1.44 5.70
CA GLN A 108 -22.69 2.91 5.75
C GLN A 108 -22.08 3.47 7.03
N GLU A 109 -22.22 2.77 8.15
CA GLU A 109 -21.62 3.15 9.43
C GLU A 109 -20.08 3.24 9.34
N GLN A 110 -19.44 2.29 8.66
CA GLN A 110 -17.99 2.33 8.41
C GLN A 110 -17.60 3.52 7.51
N LEU A 111 -18.39 3.80 6.48
CA LEU A 111 -18.17 4.94 5.60
C LEU A 111 -18.28 6.27 6.36
N ASP A 112 -19.33 6.43 7.16
CA ASP A 112 -19.57 7.61 7.98
C ASP A 112 -18.44 7.80 9.00
N MET A 113 -17.96 6.71 9.61
CA MET A 113 -16.82 6.73 10.52
C MET A 113 -15.55 7.20 9.83
N ALA A 114 -15.20 6.64 8.66
CA ALA A 114 -13.99 7.03 7.91
C ALA A 114 -14.03 8.52 7.53
N ASN A 115 -15.17 9.02 7.06
CA ASN A 115 -15.37 10.44 6.76
C ASN A 115 -15.22 11.31 8.02
N MET A 116 -15.77 10.86 9.16
CA MET A 116 -15.65 11.56 10.43
C MET A 116 -14.20 11.69 10.88
N MET A 117 -13.36 10.66 10.73
CA MET A 117 -11.94 10.71 11.11
C MET A 117 -11.18 11.83 10.38
N ILE A 118 -11.40 11.92 9.07
CA ILE A 118 -10.80 12.96 8.21
C ILE A 118 -11.29 14.33 8.65
N TYR A 119 -12.61 14.49 8.80
CA TYR A 119 -13.17 15.77 9.21
C TYR A 119 -12.65 16.23 10.58
N MET A 120 -12.64 15.33 11.57
CA MET A 120 -12.12 15.58 12.91
C MET A 120 -10.63 15.95 12.90
N TYR A 121 -9.82 15.32 12.03
CA TYR A 121 -8.41 15.67 11.86
C TYR A 121 -8.25 17.09 11.29
N PHE A 122 -8.99 17.42 10.23
CA PHE A 122 -8.89 18.73 9.59
C PHE A 122 -9.28 19.86 10.54
N HIS A 123 -10.35 19.67 11.31
CA HIS A 123 -10.76 20.65 12.31
C HIS A 123 -9.69 20.86 13.38
N LYS A 124 -9.15 19.77 13.97
CA LYS A 124 -8.16 19.84 15.06
C LYS A 124 -6.94 20.64 14.67
N HIS A 125 -6.50 20.45 13.43
CA HIS A 125 -5.27 21.03 12.90
C HIS A 125 -5.51 22.31 12.10
N ASN A 126 -6.74 22.83 12.08
CA ASN A 126 -7.15 24.02 11.31
C ASN A 126 -6.74 23.95 9.83
N LEU A 127 -6.95 22.78 9.22
CA LEU A 127 -6.64 22.52 7.81
C LEU A 127 -7.81 22.90 6.92
N THR A 128 -7.50 23.31 5.68
CA THR A 128 -8.51 23.67 4.67
C THR A 128 -8.57 22.62 3.56
N ILE A 129 -9.50 22.78 2.62
CA ILE A 129 -9.59 21.91 1.44
C ILE A 129 -8.28 21.86 0.64
N ASP A 130 -7.46 22.92 0.68
CA ASP A 130 -6.18 22.97 -0.02
C ASP A 130 -5.14 22.02 0.60
N ASP A 131 -5.33 21.61 1.86
CA ASP A 131 -4.50 20.61 2.53
C ASP A 131 -5.02 19.18 2.26
N TYR A 132 -6.21 18.99 1.67
CA TYR A 132 -6.81 17.67 1.41
C TYR A 132 -6.23 16.96 0.19
N PHE A 133 -5.74 15.73 0.39
CA PHE A 133 -5.35 14.80 -0.67
C PHE A 133 -6.15 13.50 -0.58
N GLN A 134 -6.33 12.86 -1.73
CA GLN A 134 -7.19 11.68 -1.89
C GLN A 134 -6.81 10.53 -0.96
N GLU A 135 -5.52 10.35 -0.67
CA GLU A 135 -5.03 9.24 0.13
C GLU A 135 -5.42 9.31 1.62
N PHE A 136 -5.89 10.46 2.15
CA PHE A 136 -6.53 10.51 3.46
C PHE A 136 -7.71 9.54 3.58
N ALA A 137 -8.51 9.43 2.51
CA ALA A 137 -9.62 8.50 2.43
C ALA A 137 -9.14 7.04 2.56
N ILE A 138 -8.04 6.69 1.89
CA ILE A 138 -7.52 5.32 1.91
C ILE A 138 -7.03 4.96 3.31
N TYR A 139 -6.25 5.83 3.95
CA TYR A 139 -5.73 5.59 5.29
C TYR A 139 -6.84 5.45 6.34
N ALA A 140 -7.84 6.34 6.28
CA ALA A 140 -8.99 6.27 7.18
C ALA A 140 -9.81 4.98 6.95
N ALA A 141 -10.05 4.61 5.69
CA ALA A 141 -10.83 3.43 5.33
C ALA A 141 -10.20 2.14 5.87
N GLU A 142 -8.88 1.96 5.66
CA GLU A 142 -8.17 0.75 6.11
C GLU A 142 -8.21 0.60 7.64
N LEU A 143 -7.96 1.68 8.38
CA LEU A 143 -8.05 1.67 9.84
C LEU A 143 -9.46 1.31 10.32
N VAL A 144 -10.50 1.93 9.75
CA VAL A 144 -11.90 1.62 10.08
C VAL A 144 -12.20 0.15 9.78
N TYR A 145 -11.78 -0.36 8.62
CA TYR A 145 -12.01 -1.74 8.23
C TYR A 145 -11.40 -2.72 9.25
N ILE A 146 -10.11 -2.59 9.54
CA ILE A 146 -9.39 -3.46 10.46
C ILE A 146 -9.94 -3.38 11.88
N TYR A 147 -10.20 -2.17 12.38
CA TYR A 147 -10.64 -1.99 13.76
C TYR A 147 -12.06 -2.51 13.94
N SER A 148 -12.95 -2.24 12.98
CA SER A 148 -14.32 -2.75 13.01
C SER A 148 -14.38 -4.28 12.94
N LYS A 149 -13.45 -4.91 12.21
CA LYS A 149 -13.36 -6.36 12.08
C LYS A 149 -12.85 -7.04 13.35
N GLU A 150 -11.88 -6.43 14.03
CA GLU A 150 -11.17 -7.08 15.14
C GLU A 150 -11.69 -6.68 16.53
N MET A 151 -12.16 -5.45 16.72
CA MET A 151 -12.62 -4.94 18.01
C MET A 151 -14.07 -5.34 18.28
N THR A 152 -14.25 -6.53 18.82
CA THR A 152 -15.56 -7.15 19.03
C THR A 152 -15.93 -7.37 20.50
N THR A 153 -15.02 -7.07 21.42
CA THR A 153 -15.21 -7.38 22.84
C THR A 153 -16.12 -6.36 23.51
N THR A 154 -16.63 -6.74 24.69
CA THR A 154 -17.30 -5.83 25.62
C THR A 154 -16.69 -6.15 26.99
N PRO A 155 -15.91 -5.23 27.59
CA PRO A 155 -15.20 -5.53 28.83
C PRO A 155 -16.13 -5.89 29.98
N ASP A 156 -15.68 -6.80 30.84
CA ASP A 156 -16.37 -7.08 32.10
C ASP A 156 -16.35 -5.81 32.99
N PRO A 157 -17.50 -5.31 33.46
CA PRO A 157 -17.54 -4.10 34.29
C PRO A 157 -16.86 -4.27 35.66
N GLU A 158 -16.75 -5.49 36.18
CA GLU A 158 -16.15 -5.75 37.50
C GLU A 158 -14.64 -6.02 37.41
N ASN A 159 -14.19 -6.70 36.34
CA ASN A 159 -12.79 -7.09 36.20
C ASN A 159 -12.36 -7.23 34.72
N PRO A 160 -12.22 -6.11 33.99
CA PRO A 160 -11.82 -6.15 32.60
C PRO A 160 -10.33 -6.48 32.46
N ASN A 161 -9.99 -7.50 31.66
CA ASN A 161 -8.59 -7.79 31.34
C ASN A 161 -8.05 -6.87 30.22
N GLY A 162 -6.73 -6.81 30.05
CA GLY A 162 -6.10 -5.93 29.05
C GLY A 162 -6.60 -6.18 27.62
N TYR A 163 -6.72 -7.44 27.21
CA TYR A 163 -7.28 -7.83 25.92
C TYR A 163 -8.69 -7.24 25.71
N GLN A 164 -9.59 -7.42 26.68
CA GLN A 164 -10.96 -6.90 26.61
C GLN A 164 -10.99 -5.38 26.46
N ILE A 165 -10.16 -4.65 27.21
CA ILE A 165 -10.09 -3.19 27.12
C ILE A 165 -9.67 -2.78 25.71
N ILE A 166 -8.71 -3.48 25.12
CA ILE A 166 -8.10 -3.10 23.85
C ILE A 166 -8.97 -3.37 22.65
N PHE A 167 -9.72 -4.46 22.69
CA PHE A 167 -10.64 -4.83 21.63
C PHE A 167 -12.08 -4.36 21.88
N ASP A 168 -12.28 -3.43 22.84
CA ASP A 168 -13.60 -2.93 23.20
C ASP A 168 -14.29 -2.23 22.03
N LYS A 169 -15.37 -2.84 21.54
CA LYS A 169 -16.13 -2.36 20.38
C LYS A 169 -16.73 -0.97 20.56
N ASN A 170 -16.93 -0.52 21.81
CA ASN A 170 -17.53 0.80 22.09
C ASN A 170 -16.56 1.96 21.83
N PHE A 171 -15.28 1.66 21.58
CA PHE A 171 -14.23 2.66 21.37
C PHE A 171 -13.55 2.56 20.01
N ILE A 172 -14.18 1.89 19.02
CA ILE A 172 -13.64 1.78 17.66
C ILE A 172 -13.32 3.18 17.10
N GLU A 173 -14.28 4.12 17.14
CA GLU A 173 -14.07 5.46 16.60
C GLU A 173 -12.87 6.18 17.24
N ALA A 174 -12.78 6.14 18.58
CA ALA A 174 -11.70 6.79 19.30
C ALA A 174 -10.34 6.20 18.92
N ASP A 175 -10.25 4.87 18.88
CA ASP A 175 -8.99 4.18 18.60
C ASP A 175 -8.57 4.32 17.13
N VAL A 176 -9.53 4.35 16.20
CA VAL A 176 -9.28 4.68 14.78
C VAL A 176 -8.76 6.11 14.66
N TYR A 177 -9.40 7.09 15.31
CA TYR A 177 -9.00 8.50 15.21
C TYR A 177 -7.55 8.72 15.63
N TRP A 178 -7.16 8.18 16.78
CA TRP A 178 -5.79 8.36 17.28
C TRP A 178 -4.75 7.60 16.46
N SER A 179 -5.13 6.46 15.88
CA SER A 179 -4.28 5.73 14.94
C SER A 179 -4.10 6.50 13.66
N PHE A 180 -5.17 7.05 13.09
CA PHE A 180 -5.16 7.88 11.89
C PHE A 180 -4.30 9.13 12.10
N GLU A 181 -4.49 9.85 13.21
CA GLU A 181 -3.65 11.03 13.50
C GLU A 181 -2.17 10.65 13.66
N ALA A 182 -1.87 9.54 14.33
CA ALA A 182 -0.50 9.08 14.51
C ALA A 182 0.13 8.59 13.20
N GLU A 183 -0.63 7.88 12.37
CA GLU A 183 -0.23 7.47 11.02
C GLU A 183 0.08 8.70 10.17
N LEU A 184 -0.77 9.73 10.16
CA LEU A 184 -0.48 10.95 9.40
C LEU A 184 0.76 11.70 9.89
N LYS A 185 1.10 11.63 11.18
CA LYS A 185 2.37 12.16 11.70
C LYS A 185 3.56 11.34 11.22
N VAL A 186 3.42 10.02 11.16
CA VAL A 186 4.40 9.09 10.57
C VAL A 186 4.61 9.42 9.09
N LEU A 187 3.53 9.69 8.37
CA LEU A 187 3.51 9.96 6.94
C LEU A 187 3.69 11.43 6.58
N ALA A 188 3.79 12.34 7.55
CA ALA A 188 3.90 13.77 7.30
C ALA A 188 5.01 14.13 6.28
N PRO A 189 6.22 13.52 6.32
CA PRO A 189 7.23 13.75 5.30
C PRO A 189 6.81 13.34 3.87
N LEU A 190 5.82 12.46 3.73
CA LEU A 190 5.28 11.98 2.46
C LEU A 190 3.97 12.69 2.06
N CYS A 191 3.33 13.39 2.98
CA CYS A 191 1.96 13.91 2.83
C CYS A 191 1.85 15.45 2.81
N ASP A 192 2.90 16.20 3.17
CA ASP A 192 2.83 17.68 3.21
C ASP A 192 2.57 18.29 1.82
N GLN A 193 1.35 18.80 1.60
CA GLN A 193 0.85 19.41 0.36
C GLN A 193 1.64 20.64 -0.11
N ARG A 194 2.10 21.46 0.83
CA ARG A 194 2.67 22.78 0.54
C ARG A 194 4.06 22.67 -0.07
N ASP A 195 4.72 21.54 0.16
CA ASP A 195 6.03 21.18 -0.40
C ASP A 195 6.00 19.81 -1.13
N ASN A 196 4.80 19.25 -1.39
CA ASN A 196 4.57 17.85 -1.75
C ASN A 196 5.29 17.43 -3.03
N ARG A 197 5.28 18.32 -4.03
CA ARG A 197 6.04 18.05 -5.25
C ARG A 197 7.51 17.94 -4.91
N ASN A 198 8.08 18.86 -4.13
CA ASN A 198 9.51 18.86 -3.86
C ASN A 198 9.93 17.73 -2.91
N VAL A 199 9.17 17.44 -1.87
CA VAL A 199 9.53 16.41 -0.88
C VAL A 199 9.29 15.01 -1.42
N ILE A 200 8.12 14.74 -2.05
CA ILE A 200 7.92 13.44 -2.70
C ILE A 200 8.86 13.30 -3.89
N ASN A 201 9.10 14.33 -4.71
CA ASN A 201 10.13 14.23 -5.76
C ASN A 201 11.48 13.94 -5.13
N ALA A 202 11.93 14.66 -4.11
CA ALA A 202 13.22 14.40 -3.47
C ALA A 202 13.31 13.00 -2.85
N PHE A 203 12.21 12.49 -2.28
CA PHE A 203 12.14 11.14 -1.74
C PHE A 203 12.14 10.09 -2.85
N THR A 204 11.35 10.28 -3.90
CA THR A 204 11.32 9.46 -5.11
C THR A 204 12.66 9.50 -5.85
N ASP A 205 13.34 10.64 -5.91
CA ASP A 205 14.65 10.84 -6.52
C ASP A 205 15.72 10.12 -5.71
N LYS A 206 15.67 10.21 -4.38
CA LYS A 206 16.55 9.40 -3.50
C LYS A 206 16.31 7.91 -3.70
N ILE A 207 15.06 7.48 -3.83
CA ILE A 207 14.73 6.07 -4.13
C ILE A 207 15.23 5.70 -5.51
N TYR A 208 14.96 6.50 -6.54
CA TYR A 208 15.39 6.27 -7.91
C TYR A 208 16.91 6.23 -8.02
N GLN A 209 17.62 7.11 -7.33
CA GLN A 209 19.08 7.11 -7.25
C GLN A 209 19.58 5.85 -6.54
N SER A 210 19.01 5.50 -5.39
CA SER A 210 19.32 4.25 -4.67
C SER A 210 19.04 3.01 -5.52
N VAL A 211 17.99 3.04 -6.35
CA VAL A 211 17.67 2.01 -7.34
C VAL A 211 18.72 1.94 -8.42
N THR A 212 19.09 3.08 -9.00
CA THR A 212 20.08 3.19 -10.07
C THR A 212 21.46 2.75 -9.58
N ASP A 213 21.84 3.14 -8.37
CA ASP A 213 23.13 2.79 -7.75
C ASP A 213 23.25 1.29 -7.44
N LYS A 214 22.13 0.64 -7.08
CA LYS A 214 22.08 -0.80 -6.79
C LYS A 214 21.82 -1.66 -8.03
N ALA A 215 21.27 -1.08 -9.09
CA ALA A 215 20.96 -1.80 -10.32
C ALA A 215 22.23 -2.10 -11.14
N SER A 216 22.25 -3.25 -11.82
CA SER A 216 23.35 -3.63 -12.71
C SER A 216 22.85 -4.39 -13.94
N GLY A 217 23.65 -4.38 -15.00
CA GLY A 217 23.36 -5.10 -16.24
C GLY A 217 22.05 -4.65 -16.90
N VAL A 218 21.23 -5.62 -17.30
CA VAL A 218 19.92 -5.40 -17.97
C VAL A 218 19.00 -4.53 -17.13
N ALA A 219 19.12 -4.58 -15.80
CA ALA A 219 18.26 -3.79 -14.93
C ALA A 219 18.50 -2.29 -15.07
N LEU A 220 19.77 -1.90 -15.03
CA LEU A 220 20.17 -0.50 -15.15
C LEU A 220 19.79 0.08 -16.52
N GLU A 221 19.94 -0.70 -17.60
CA GLU A 221 19.57 -0.22 -18.95
C GLU A 221 18.06 0.03 -19.08
N ARG A 222 17.19 -0.85 -18.56
CA ARG A 222 15.74 -0.56 -18.59
C ARG A 222 15.35 0.62 -17.71
N ILE A 223 16.04 0.82 -16.59
CA ILE A 223 15.82 1.98 -15.71
C ILE A 223 16.19 3.29 -16.43
N LYS A 224 17.24 3.27 -17.25
CA LYS A 224 17.61 4.41 -18.11
C LYS A 224 16.64 4.59 -19.29
N ASP A 225 16.09 3.50 -19.83
CA ASP A 225 15.09 3.53 -20.91
C ASP A 225 13.72 4.02 -20.43
N LEU A 226 13.40 3.82 -19.15
CA LEU A 226 12.29 4.51 -18.50
C LEU A 226 12.68 5.97 -18.36
N GLU A 227 12.03 6.83 -19.16
CA GLU A 227 12.08 8.27 -18.92
C GLU A 227 11.81 8.53 -17.43
N MET A 228 12.71 9.27 -16.76
CA MET A 228 12.68 9.51 -15.31
C MET A 228 11.28 9.97 -14.83
N ASP A 229 10.56 10.68 -15.69
CA ASP A 229 9.21 11.18 -15.42
C ASP A 229 8.19 10.06 -15.22
N VAL A 230 8.31 8.94 -15.95
CA VAL A 230 7.38 7.81 -15.86
C VAL A 230 7.67 6.95 -14.63
N GLY A 231 8.95 6.63 -14.38
CA GLY A 231 9.35 5.84 -13.20
C GLY A 231 9.02 6.58 -11.90
N SER A 232 9.26 7.89 -11.86
CA SER A 232 8.93 8.71 -10.70
C SER A 232 7.41 8.81 -10.46
N TYR A 233 6.59 8.77 -11.52
CA TYR A 233 5.13 8.82 -11.39
C TYR A 233 4.56 7.58 -10.67
N PHE A 234 4.99 6.38 -11.04
CA PHE A 234 4.52 5.15 -10.37
C PHE A 234 4.98 5.07 -8.92
N LEU A 235 6.25 5.43 -8.67
CA LEU A 235 6.80 5.47 -7.31
C LEU A 235 5.99 6.43 -6.41
N LYS A 236 5.56 7.59 -6.94
CA LYS A 236 4.69 8.51 -6.21
C LYS A 236 3.37 7.87 -5.80
N ILE A 237 2.68 7.21 -6.74
CA ILE A 237 1.40 6.55 -6.45
C ILE A 237 1.59 5.46 -5.39
N TRP A 238 2.64 4.66 -5.53
CA TRP A 238 2.91 3.56 -4.61
C TRP A 238 3.22 4.06 -3.21
N ILE A 239 4.11 5.05 -3.08
CA ILE A 239 4.50 5.60 -1.78
C ILE A 239 3.32 6.32 -1.11
N ARG A 240 2.53 7.08 -1.88
CA ARG A 240 1.36 7.79 -1.36
C ARG A 240 0.24 6.88 -0.88
N ASN A 241 0.17 5.64 -1.39
CA ASN A 241 -0.79 4.67 -0.89
C ASN A 241 -0.13 3.59 -0.03
N LEU A 242 1.09 3.81 0.47
CA LEU A 242 1.85 2.81 1.24
C LEU A 242 1.85 1.41 0.60
N PHE A 243 1.87 1.38 -0.72
CA PHE A 243 1.80 0.20 -1.58
C PHE A 243 0.49 -0.61 -1.48
N GLY A 244 -0.56 -0.12 -0.82
CA GLY A 244 -1.81 -0.87 -0.61
C GLY A 244 -2.42 -1.43 -1.91
N ASN A 245 -2.34 -0.69 -3.01
CA ASN A 245 -2.84 -1.14 -4.33
C ASN A 245 -1.99 -2.23 -5.02
N ILE A 246 -0.81 -2.56 -4.49
CA ILE A 246 0.10 -3.55 -5.08
C ILE A 246 -0.08 -4.92 -4.43
N PHE A 247 -0.35 -4.94 -3.13
CA PHE A 247 -0.38 -6.14 -2.32
C PHE A 247 -1.82 -6.65 -2.16
N GLU A 248 -1.99 -7.97 -2.04
CA GLU A 248 -3.30 -8.56 -1.78
C GLU A 248 -3.75 -8.32 -0.33
N ASN A 249 -2.77 -8.36 0.59
CA ASN A 249 -2.98 -8.13 2.03
C ASN A 249 -2.24 -6.83 2.43
N PRO A 250 -2.82 -5.65 2.14
CA PRO A 250 -2.18 -4.37 2.47
C PRO A 250 -1.90 -4.22 3.96
N GLU A 251 -2.70 -4.85 4.84
CA GLU A 251 -2.55 -4.79 6.29
C GLU A 251 -1.19 -5.35 6.77
N GLU A 252 -0.66 -6.36 6.07
CA GLU A 252 0.65 -6.93 6.39
C GLU A 252 1.76 -5.92 6.07
N VAL A 253 1.66 -5.25 4.93
CA VAL A 253 2.61 -4.21 4.51
C VAL A 253 2.56 -3.02 5.44
N TYR A 254 1.36 -2.58 5.83
CA TYR A 254 1.19 -1.44 6.74
C TYR A 254 1.78 -1.76 8.10
N THR A 255 1.57 -2.98 8.61
CA THR A 255 2.19 -3.45 9.84
C THR A 255 3.72 -3.36 9.78
N PHE A 256 4.35 -3.77 8.67
CA PHE A 256 5.80 -3.64 8.49
C PHE A 256 6.26 -2.18 8.41
N ILE A 257 5.52 -1.32 7.72
CA ILE A 257 5.82 0.11 7.62
C ILE A 257 5.77 0.75 9.02
N PHE A 258 4.70 0.50 9.78
CA PHE A 258 4.54 1.03 11.13
C PHE A 258 5.60 0.49 12.11
N ALA A 259 6.01 -0.77 11.94
CA ALA A 259 7.06 -1.38 12.76
C ALA A 259 8.46 -0.84 12.47
N SER A 260 8.68 -0.41 11.22
CA SER A 260 9.96 0.14 10.75
C SER A 260 10.11 1.62 11.03
N PHE A 261 9.01 2.34 11.26
CA PHE A 261 9.05 3.78 11.52
C PHE A 261 9.84 4.13 12.81
N PRO A 262 10.65 5.21 12.84
CA PRO A 262 10.80 6.29 11.83
C PRO A 262 11.76 6.00 10.66
N LYS A 263 12.27 4.77 10.52
CA LYS A 263 13.26 4.44 9.50
C LYS A 263 12.61 4.32 8.12
N THR A 264 12.69 5.40 7.34
CA THR A 264 12.14 5.48 5.96
C THR A 264 12.89 4.64 4.94
N ASP A 265 14.06 4.10 5.30
CA ASP A 265 14.86 3.21 4.44
C ASP A 265 14.07 1.95 4.05
N PHE A 266 13.17 1.49 4.93
CA PHE A 266 12.28 0.36 4.61
C PHE A 266 11.38 0.67 3.42
N ILE A 267 10.69 1.83 3.42
CA ILE A 267 9.83 2.28 2.32
C ILE A 267 10.65 2.37 1.02
N SER A 268 11.87 2.88 1.11
CA SER A 268 12.78 2.99 -0.05
C SER A 268 13.20 1.62 -0.60
N ASN A 269 13.51 0.67 0.28
CA ASN A 269 13.83 -0.69 -0.12
C ASN A 269 12.60 -1.41 -0.67
N LEU A 270 11.42 -1.22 -0.10
CA LEU A 270 10.18 -1.79 -0.60
C LEU A 270 9.86 -1.27 -2.00
N ALA A 271 9.98 0.04 -2.20
CA ALA A 271 9.87 0.67 -3.52
C ALA A 271 10.88 0.08 -4.52
N TRP A 272 12.14 -0.07 -4.11
CA TRP A 272 13.18 -0.68 -4.93
C TRP A 272 12.80 -2.09 -5.37
N ILE A 273 12.32 -2.90 -4.43
CA ILE A 273 11.89 -4.28 -4.64
C ILE A 273 10.71 -4.29 -5.63
N CYS A 274 9.64 -3.56 -5.35
CA CYS A 274 8.47 -3.49 -6.25
C CYS A 274 8.85 -3.00 -7.65
N PHE A 275 9.75 -2.03 -7.75
CA PHE A 275 10.16 -1.43 -9.02
C PHE A 275 11.07 -2.36 -9.82
N HIS A 276 12.10 -2.94 -9.19
CA HIS A 276 12.95 -3.95 -9.83
C HIS A 276 12.08 -5.11 -10.36
N GLU A 277 11.14 -5.56 -9.57
CA GLU A 277 10.46 -6.81 -9.85
C GLU A 277 9.34 -6.62 -10.86
N GLY A 278 8.61 -5.49 -10.75
CA GLY A 278 7.64 -5.05 -11.75
C GLY A 278 8.25 -4.75 -13.13
N LEU A 279 9.54 -4.37 -13.20
CA LEU A 279 10.23 -4.10 -14.46
C LEU A 279 10.88 -5.32 -15.12
N PHE A 280 11.21 -6.36 -14.35
CA PHE A 280 12.05 -7.46 -14.85
C PHE A 280 11.38 -8.81 -14.98
N HIS A 281 10.18 -9.06 -14.43
CA HIS A 281 9.49 -10.32 -14.70
C HIS A 281 7.99 -10.29 -14.41
N PRO A 282 7.14 -10.99 -15.21
CA PRO A 282 5.75 -11.29 -14.83
C PRO A 282 5.64 -12.13 -13.54
N ASP A 283 6.75 -12.68 -13.04
CA ASP A 283 6.85 -13.39 -11.76
C ASP A 283 7.60 -12.53 -10.73
N VAL A 284 7.07 -11.34 -10.47
CA VAL A 284 7.50 -10.36 -9.44
C VAL A 284 7.77 -11.03 -8.09
N GLU A 285 7.07 -12.13 -7.77
CA GLU A 285 7.21 -12.86 -6.50
C GLU A 285 8.58 -13.57 -6.34
N LYS A 286 9.21 -14.02 -7.44
CA LYS A 286 10.35 -14.94 -7.38
C LYS A 286 11.72 -14.24 -7.24
N ASN A 287 11.93 -13.04 -7.79
CA ASN A 287 13.24 -12.37 -7.70
C ASN A 287 13.32 -11.44 -6.46
N ILE A 288 12.19 -10.97 -5.90
CA ILE A 288 12.08 -10.36 -4.54
C ILE A 288 12.76 -11.26 -3.51
N ARG A 289 12.50 -12.57 -3.64
CA ARG A 289 13.00 -13.64 -2.79
C ARG A 289 14.53 -13.72 -2.75
N GLU A 290 15.21 -13.58 -3.88
CA GLU A 290 16.67 -13.76 -3.98
C GLU A 290 17.46 -12.55 -3.48
N ILE A 291 16.87 -11.35 -3.56
CA ILE A 291 17.53 -10.12 -3.14
C ILE A 291 17.31 -9.84 -1.65
N LEU A 292 16.15 -10.18 -1.10
CA LEU A 292 15.91 -10.11 0.34
C LEU A 292 16.75 -11.12 1.14
N LEU A 293 17.01 -12.30 0.56
CA LEU A 293 18.00 -13.27 1.06
C LEU A 293 19.40 -12.65 1.22
N LYS A 294 19.74 -11.60 0.46
CA LYS A 294 21.03 -10.89 0.53
C LYS A 294 21.01 -9.66 1.44
N SER A 295 19.85 -9.05 1.71
CA SER A 295 19.72 -7.83 2.53
C SER A 295 19.54 -8.07 4.04
N LYS A 296 19.63 -9.33 4.51
CA LYS A 296 19.36 -9.77 5.90
C LYS A 296 17.91 -9.59 6.36
N PHE A 297 16.94 -9.53 5.45
CA PHE A 297 15.51 -9.58 5.78
C PHE A 297 14.95 -10.96 5.43
N ASP A 298 14.09 -11.52 6.29
CA ASP A 298 13.54 -12.87 6.10
C ASP A 298 12.57 -12.92 4.87
N PRO A 299 12.89 -13.68 3.81
CA PRO A 299 12.09 -13.76 2.58
C PRO A 299 10.76 -14.51 2.72
N LEU A 300 10.50 -15.19 3.84
CA LEU A 300 9.27 -15.97 4.04
C LEU A 300 8.04 -15.11 4.34
N LEU A 301 8.22 -13.85 4.76
CA LEU A 301 7.12 -12.96 5.13
C LEU A 301 6.44 -12.33 3.92
N LEU A 302 7.19 -11.73 2.99
CA LEU A 302 6.60 -11.16 1.77
C LEU A 302 5.91 -12.21 0.88
N ARG A 303 6.34 -13.48 0.96
CA ARG A 303 5.67 -14.61 0.26
C ARG A 303 4.20 -14.80 0.68
N ARG A 304 3.79 -14.31 1.85
CA ARG A 304 2.41 -14.46 2.36
C ARG A 304 1.50 -13.28 2.00
N ALA A 305 2.06 -12.08 1.83
CA ALA A 305 1.33 -10.86 1.44
C ALA A 305 0.88 -10.81 -0.05
N PHE A 306 1.53 -11.59 -0.93
CA PHE A 306 1.42 -11.44 -2.40
C PHE A 306 0.48 -12.41 -3.13
N LYS A 307 -0.36 -13.18 -2.42
CA LYS A 307 -0.90 -14.45 -2.96
C LYS A 307 -1.95 -14.37 -4.08
N LYS A 308 -2.35 -13.20 -4.61
CA LYS A 308 -3.36 -13.12 -5.69
C LYS A 308 -3.40 -11.85 -6.55
N THR A 309 -2.36 -11.03 -6.60
CA THR A 309 -2.27 -10.03 -7.67
C THR A 309 -1.49 -10.65 -8.83
N MET A 310 -2.21 -11.14 -9.86
CA MET A 310 -1.80 -11.25 -11.28
C MET A 310 -2.58 -12.32 -12.12
N PRO A 311 -3.93 -12.43 -12.05
CA PRO A 311 -4.64 -12.94 -13.25
C PRO A 311 -5.53 -11.92 -13.96
N ASN A 312 -6.16 -10.97 -13.25
CA ASN A 312 -7.36 -10.34 -13.80
C ASN A 312 -7.13 -9.01 -14.56
N GLN A 313 -6.14 -8.20 -14.20
CA GLN A 313 -5.87 -6.94 -14.92
C GLN A 313 -4.88 -7.14 -16.09
N TYR A 314 -3.89 -8.02 -15.93
CA TYR A 314 -3.00 -8.40 -17.03
C TYR A 314 -3.62 -9.40 -18.01
N GLY A 315 -4.65 -10.16 -17.63
CA GLY A 315 -5.36 -11.05 -18.55
C GLY A 315 -6.01 -10.30 -19.71
N ASN A 316 -6.60 -9.14 -19.45
CA ASN A 316 -7.23 -8.31 -20.49
C ASN A 316 -6.18 -7.56 -21.32
N ILE A 317 -5.17 -6.95 -20.68
CA ILE A 317 -4.09 -6.24 -21.39
C ILE A 317 -3.25 -7.23 -22.23
N SER A 318 -2.94 -8.42 -21.72
CA SER A 318 -2.22 -9.47 -22.46
C SER A 318 -3.05 -10.04 -23.61
N LYS A 319 -4.38 -10.12 -23.46
CA LYS A 319 -5.27 -10.61 -24.52
C LYS A 319 -5.40 -9.58 -25.64
N ASP A 320 -5.54 -8.30 -25.29
CA ASP A 320 -5.62 -7.20 -26.25
C ASP A 320 -4.27 -6.96 -26.94
N LEU A 321 -3.16 -7.04 -26.20
CA LEU A 321 -1.81 -6.98 -26.76
C LEU A 321 -1.50 -8.21 -27.64
N GLY A 322 -1.96 -9.41 -27.24
CA GLY A 322 -1.81 -10.63 -28.03
C GLY A 322 -2.61 -10.59 -29.34
N ALA A 323 -3.83 -10.03 -29.32
CA ALA A 323 -4.63 -9.80 -30.51
C ALA A 323 -3.98 -8.75 -31.44
N PHE A 324 -3.45 -7.67 -30.86
CA PHE A 324 -2.74 -6.63 -31.61
C PHE A 324 -1.46 -7.15 -32.27
N LEU A 325 -0.63 -7.92 -31.55
CA LEU A 325 0.60 -8.50 -32.09
C LEU A 325 0.31 -9.58 -33.15
N SER A 326 -0.77 -10.35 -33.00
CA SER A 326 -1.24 -11.29 -34.03
C SER A 326 -1.65 -10.54 -35.31
N SER A 327 -2.37 -9.43 -35.18
CA SER A 327 -2.78 -8.59 -36.31
C SER A 327 -1.59 -7.97 -37.06
N ILE A 328 -0.57 -7.51 -36.34
CA ILE A 328 0.68 -7.02 -36.94
C ILE A 328 1.39 -8.15 -37.68
N THR A 329 1.47 -9.34 -37.10
CA THR A 329 2.15 -10.50 -37.69
C THR A 329 1.46 -10.95 -38.98
N GLU A 330 0.13 -11.07 -38.99
CA GLU A 330 -0.64 -11.39 -40.21
C GLU A 330 -0.47 -10.32 -41.30
N SER A 331 -0.41 -9.04 -40.91
CA SER A 331 -0.18 -7.94 -41.86
C SER A 331 1.21 -8.04 -42.51
N ILE A 332 2.25 -8.32 -41.71
CA ILE A 332 3.62 -8.50 -42.20
C ILE A 332 3.72 -9.74 -43.08
N GLU A 333 3.14 -10.87 -42.68
CA GLU A 333 3.15 -12.11 -43.49
C GLU A 333 2.44 -11.91 -44.83
N THR A 334 1.33 -11.18 -44.84
CA THR A 334 0.60 -10.84 -46.07
C THR A 334 1.45 -9.98 -46.99
N GLN A 335 2.09 -8.93 -46.47
CA GLN A 335 3.00 -8.08 -47.25
C GLN A 335 4.19 -8.86 -47.82
N TYR A 336 4.81 -9.73 -47.00
CA TYR A 336 5.91 -10.58 -47.47
C TYR A 336 5.46 -11.57 -48.54
N ARG A 337 4.29 -12.19 -48.37
CA ARG A 337 3.72 -13.11 -49.36
C ARG A 337 3.42 -12.39 -50.68
N GLU A 338 2.87 -11.18 -50.63
CA GLU A 338 2.62 -10.36 -51.82
C GLU A 338 3.90 -10.01 -52.57
N VAL A 339 4.96 -9.63 -51.85
CA VAL A 339 6.28 -9.34 -52.42
C VAL A 339 6.88 -10.60 -53.07
N ILE A 340 6.82 -11.75 -52.39
CA ILE A 340 7.32 -13.03 -52.92
C ILE A 340 6.55 -13.42 -54.18
N VAL A 341 5.21 -13.35 -54.18
CA VAL A 341 4.39 -13.68 -55.34
C VAL A 341 4.66 -12.73 -56.51
N LYS A 342 4.83 -11.43 -56.24
CA LYS A 342 5.20 -10.43 -57.27
C LYS A 342 6.55 -10.78 -57.91
N ASN A 343 7.55 -11.12 -57.09
CA ASN A 343 8.88 -11.49 -57.56
C ASN A 343 8.88 -12.81 -58.34
N LEU A 344 8.13 -13.81 -57.89
CA LEU A 344 7.98 -15.08 -58.60
C LEU A 344 7.27 -14.90 -59.95
N LYS A 345 6.25 -14.03 -60.03
CA LYS A 345 5.60 -13.69 -61.31
C LYS A 345 6.55 -12.94 -62.25
N ALA A 346 7.34 -12.00 -61.74
CA ALA A 346 8.34 -11.29 -62.53
C ALA A 346 9.42 -12.26 -63.06
N LEU A 347 9.90 -13.18 -62.21
CA LEU A 347 10.85 -14.22 -62.59
C LEU A 347 10.28 -15.15 -63.65
N ASN A 348 9.04 -15.63 -63.48
CA ASN A 348 8.37 -16.48 -64.46
C ASN A 348 8.19 -15.78 -65.82
N ASN A 349 7.81 -14.50 -65.82
CA ASN A 349 7.68 -13.71 -67.04
C ASN A 349 9.04 -13.49 -67.74
N ALA A 350 10.12 -13.30 -66.97
CA ALA A 350 11.47 -13.23 -67.51
C ALA A 350 11.91 -14.56 -68.13
N ILE A 351 11.65 -15.69 -67.46
CA ILE A 351 11.94 -17.03 -68.00
C ILE A 351 11.18 -17.26 -69.32
N LEU A 352 9.90 -16.88 -69.38
CA LEU A 352 9.09 -17.01 -70.59
C LEU A 352 9.59 -16.13 -71.74
N SER A 353 10.04 -14.89 -71.47
CA SER A 353 10.61 -14.02 -72.50
C SER A 353 11.95 -14.54 -73.03
N PHE A 354 12.78 -15.15 -72.19
CA PHE A 354 14.01 -15.84 -72.62
C PHE A 354 13.72 -17.10 -73.45
N SER A 355 12.69 -17.88 -73.10
CA SER A 355 12.28 -19.06 -73.87
C SER A 355 11.69 -18.74 -75.26
N GLY A 356 11.15 -17.53 -75.43
CA GLY A 356 10.64 -17.03 -76.72
C GLY A 356 11.72 -16.55 -77.70
N LEU A 357 12.94 -16.29 -77.22
CA LEU A 357 14.07 -15.86 -78.06
C LEU A 357 14.74 -17.00 -78.84
N GLY A 358 14.35 -18.26 -78.59
CA GLY A 358 14.83 -19.45 -79.32
C GLY A 358 14.11 -19.77 -80.64
N LYS A 359 13.15 -18.93 -81.07
CA LYS A 359 12.42 -19.10 -82.34
C LYS A 359 12.48 -17.84 -83.21
N ARG A 360 13.70 -17.42 -83.56
CA ARG A 360 13.97 -16.59 -84.74
C ARG A 360 15.26 -17.10 -85.39
N ASN A 361 15.09 -18.06 -86.30
CA ASN A 361 15.96 -18.17 -87.48
C ASN A 361 15.25 -17.44 -88.61
#